data_AF-A0A7V8IFU2-F1
#
_entry.id   AF-A0A7V8IFU2-F1
#
_cell.length_a   1.000
_cell.length_b   1.000
_cell.length_c   1.000
_cell.angle_alpha   90.00
_cell.angle_beta   90.00
_cell.angle_gamma   90.00
#
_symmetry.space_group_name_H-M   'P 1'
#
loop_
_entity.id
_entity.type
_entity.pdbx_description
1 polymer ?
#
loop_
_entity_poly.entity_id
_entity_poly.type
_entity_poly.pdbx_seq_one_letter_code
_entity_poly.pdbx_strand_id
1 'polypeptide(L)'
;MKLATLHSDRVDIDTLVLRNVPQFNHLFPFYQKELERTGEPLGDILKSRDYYDFLHHHLALLVRQRFLAQDWPKELSPLINTLHCGDLLWIAQQKEPLSANALPDAATRQPKAATGAEGLQDISLLTLVTDWYCLRNGSDLAWQDIPAARVKQYRVLLEAYTPTATLPPDSLQYRFGLMLKILAGYINDEPATRFVVDMQGNFVTV
;
A
#
# COMPACT_ATOMS: atom_id res chain seq x y z
N MET A 1 4.64 9.44 15.70
CA MET A 1 4.59 9.61 17.19
C MET A 1 3.29 10.31 17.53
N LYS A 2 2.57 9.92 18.58
CA LYS A 2 1.34 10.61 19.02
C LYS A 2 1.67 11.53 20.20
N LEU A 3 1.23 12.77 20.14
CA LEU A 3 1.26 13.74 21.22
C LEU A 3 -0.18 13.99 21.66
N ALA A 4 -0.42 13.97 22.98
CA ALA A 4 -1.73 14.26 23.55
C ALA A 4 -1.61 15.52 24.42
N THR A 5 -2.40 16.54 24.10
CA THR A 5 -2.52 17.76 24.89
C THR A 5 -3.84 17.72 25.65
N LEU A 6 -3.76 17.76 26.98
CA LEU A 6 -4.92 17.64 27.86
C LEU A 6 -5.51 19.02 28.17
N HIS A 7 -6.83 19.14 27.98
CA HIS A 7 -7.64 20.29 28.39
C HIS A 7 -8.67 19.87 29.44
N SER A 8 -9.44 20.81 30.00
CA SER A 8 -10.45 20.52 31.02
C SER A 8 -11.65 19.72 30.49
N ASP A 9 -11.95 19.81 29.21
CA ASP A 9 -13.15 19.29 28.56
C ASP A 9 -12.86 18.41 27.33
N ARG A 10 -11.59 18.28 26.95
CA ARG A 10 -11.15 17.56 25.75
C ARG A 10 -9.68 17.16 25.78
N VAL A 11 -9.30 16.31 24.82
CA VAL A 11 -7.92 15.93 24.53
C VAL A 11 -7.64 16.18 23.05
N ASP A 12 -6.63 17.00 22.77
CA ASP A 12 -6.17 17.26 21.41
C ASP A 12 -5.05 16.25 21.08
N ILE A 13 -5.21 15.47 20.02
CA ILE A 13 -4.26 14.44 19.58
C ILE A 13 -3.59 14.87 18.29
N ASP A 14 -2.26 14.94 18.31
CA ASP A 14 -1.44 15.26 17.15
C ASP A 14 -0.49 14.09 16.81
N THR A 15 -0.46 13.71 15.53
CA THR A 15 0.50 12.75 15.01
C THR A 15 1.67 13.49 14.39
N LEU A 16 2.81 13.43 15.08
CA LEU A 16 4.02 14.08 14.64
C LEU A 16 4.84 13.15 13.75
N VAL A 17 5.24 13.70 12.60
CA VAL A 17 6.15 13.09 11.64
C VAL A 17 7.59 13.36 12.08
N LEU A 18 8.36 12.29 12.31
CA LEU A 18 9.77 12.41 12.67
C LEU A 18 10.61 12.47 11.39
N ARG A 19 11.08 13.66 11.03
CA ARG A 19 11.97 13.86 9.86
C ARG A 19 13.42 14.07 10.29
N ASN A 20 13.64 15.07 11.14
CA ASN A 20 14.96 15.55 11.53
C ASN A 20 15.48 14.80 12.76
N VAL A 21 15.80 13.52 12.60
CA VAL A 21 16.48 12.74 13.65
C VAL A 21 17.99 12.80 13.41
N PRO A 22 18.78 13.37 14.34
CA PRO A 22 20.24 13.40 14.20
C PRO A 22 20.81 12.00 14.04
N GLN A 23 21.74 11.84 13.08
CA GLN A 23 22.43 10.58 12.82
C GLN A 23 21.48 9.39 12.56
N PHE A 24 20.29 9.62 11.98
CA PHE A 24 19.34 8.54 11.66
C PHE A 24 19.95 7.42 10.81
N ASN A 25 20.95 7.76 9.98
CA ASN A 25 21.67 6.85 9.11
C ASN A 25 22.87 6.15 9.77
N HIS A 26 23.08 6.32 11.08
CA HIS A 26 24.20 5.74 11.83
C HIS A 26 24.35 4.22 11.63
N LEU A 27 23.23 3.52 11.43
CA LEU A 27 23.22 2.06 11.27
C LEU A 27 23.35 1.57 9.82
N PHE A 28 23.40 2.46 8.81
CA PHE A 28 23.49 2.08 7.40
C PHE A 28 24.67 1.13 7.07
N PRO A 29 25.86 1.25 7.69
CA PRO A 29 26.93 0.29 7.49
C PRO A 29 26.58 -1.15 7.87
N PHE A 30 25.66 -1.36 8.81
CA PHE A 30 25.20 -2.70 9.19
C PHE A 30 24.18 -3.27 8.19
N TYR A 31 23.31 -2.44 7.63
CA TYR A 31 22.44 -2.83 6.52
C TYR A 31 23.28 -3.28 5.32
N GLN A 32 24.33 -2.53 4.97
CA GLN A 32 25.23 -2.93 3.89
C GLN A 32 25.91 -4.28 4.14
N LYS A 33 26.40 -4.53 5.36
CA LYS A 33 26.96 -5.84 5.73
C LYS A 33 25.92 -6.97 5.65
N GLU A 34 24.67 -6.69 5.97
CA GLU A 34 23.59 -7.67 5.80
C GLU A 34 23.35 -8.00 4.32
N LEU A 35 23.27 -6.98 3.47
CA LEU A 35 23.18 -7.16 2.00
C LEU A 35 24.33 -7.99 1.46
N GLU A 36 25.57 -7.69 1.87
CA GLU A 36 26.77 -8.46 1.47
C GLU A 36 26.69 -9.92 1.91
N ARG A 37 26.04 -10.21 3.05
CA ARG A 37 25.90 -11.54 3.61
C ARG A 37 24.75 -12.35 3.00
N THR A 38 23.59 -11.73 2.77
CA THR A 38 22.37 -12.43 2.35
C THR A 38 22.10 -12.32 0.85
N GLY A 39 22.61 -11.28 0.20
CA GLY A 39 22.25 -10.89 -1.15
C GLY A 39 20.83 -10.32 -1.26
N GLU A 40 20.11 -10.15 -0.15
CA GLU A 40 18.73 -9.65 -0.17
C GLU A 40 18.70 -8.15 -0.48
N PRO A 41 18.04 -7.72 -1.56
CA PRO A 41 18.07 -6.34 -1.99
C PRO A 41 17.39 -5.43 -0.97
N LEU A 42 18.12 -4.38 -0.56
CA LEU A 42 17.65 -3.37 0.39
C LEU A 42 16.82 -2.24 -0.25
N GLY A 43 16.60 -2.30 -1.56
CA GLY A 43 15.99 -1.21 -2.30
C GLY A 43 16.78 0.09 -2.12
N ASP A 44 16.08 1.19 -1.84
CA ASP A 44 16.66 2.52 -1.70
C ASP A 44 16.89 2.95 -0.25
N ILE A 45 16.80 2.04 0.73
CA ILE A 45 16.94 2.39 2.16
C ILE A 45 18.27 3.10 2.48
N LEU A 46 19.37 2.73 1.82
CA LEU A 46 20.68 3.35 2.02
C LEU A 46 20.80 4.74 1.39
N LYS A 47 19.84 5.13 0.54
CA LYS A 47 19.76 6.43 -0.13
C LYS A 47 18.79 7.40 0.56
N SER A 48 18.19 6.99 1.68
CA SER A 48 17.21 7.78 2.42
C SER A 48 17.78 9.14 2.81
N ARG A 49 17.01 10.20 2.56
CA ARG A 49 17.42 11.60 2.77
C ARG A 49 17.24 12.06 4.21
N ASP A 50 16.22 11.56 4.89
CA ASP A 50 15.88 11.85 6.28
C ASP A 50 15.30 10.60 6.97
N TYR A 51 14.95 10.72 8.25
CA TYR A 51 14.41 9.57 8.99
C TYR A 51 13.04 9.12 8.47
N TYR A 52 12.24 10.03 7.92
CA TYR A 52 10.95 9.70 7.35
C TYR A 52 11.10 8.86 6.08
N ASP A 53 11.97 9.30 5.17
CA ASP A 53 12.35 8.59 3.94
C ASP A 53 12.87 7.18 4.27
N PHE A 54 13.67 7.06 5.33
CA PHE A 54 14.14 5.77 5.85
C PHE A 54 12.99 4.87 6.30
N LEU A 55 12.03 5.39 7.09
CA LEU A 55 10.88 4.61 7.55
C LEU A 55 10.00 4.16 6.38
N HIS A 56 9.82 5.00 5.36
CA HIS A 56 9.09 4.66 4.15
C HIS A 56 9.76 3.49 3.40
N HIS A 57 11.07 3.60 3.12
CA HIS A 57 11.82 2.51 2.48
C HIS A 57 11.87 1.23 3.34
N HIS A 58 12.00 1.38 4.65
CA HIS A 58 11.98 0.26 5.59
C HIS A 58 10.62 -0.46 5.59
N LEU A 59 9.51 0.28 5.54
CA LEU A 59 8.18 -0.31 5.42
C LEU A 59 8.05 -1.12 4.12
N ALA A 60 8.53 -0.60 2.98
CA ALA A 60 8.52 -1.35 1.73
C ALA A 60 9.31 -2.68 1.83
N LEU A 61 10.44 -2.69 2.54
CA LEU A 61 11.19 -3.93 2.82
C LEU A 61 10.41 -4.88 3.72
N LEU A 62 9.77 -4.39 4.78
CA LEU A 62 8.94 -5.20 5.67
C LEU A 62 7.75 -5.82 4.93
N VAL A 63 7.11 -5.08 4.03
CA VAL A 63 6.05 -5.59 3.16
C VAL A 63 6.58 -6.79 2.40
N ARG A 64 7.68 -6.60 1.65
CA ARG A 64 8.27 -7.64 0.81
C ARG A 64 8.74 -8.87 1.58
N GLN A 65 9.49 -8.67 2.66
CA GLN A 65 10.21 -9.75 3.35
C GLN A 65 9.35 -10.46 4.40
N ARG A 66 8.34 -9.79 4.95
CA ARG A 66 7.59 -10.30 6.11
C ARG A 66 6.09 -10.30 5.88
N PHE A 67 5.49 -9.16 5.55
CA PHE A 67 4.03 -9.07 5.53
C PHE A 67 3.42 -9.89 4.39
N LEU A 68 4.06 -9.92 3.21
CA LEU A 68 3.62 -10.79 2.11
C LEU A 68 3.68 -12.28 2.46
N ALA A 69 4.57 -12.72 3.34
CA ALA A 69 4.65 -14.12 3.75
C ALA A 69 3.66 -14.45 4.88
N GLN A 70 3.34 -13.47 5.74
CA GLN A 70 2.53 -13.66 6.95
C GLN A 70 1.04 -13.37 6.73
N ASP A 71 0.71 -12.31 6.00
CA ASP A 71 -0.66 -11.78 5.90
C ASP A 71 -1.41 -12.28 4.65
N TRP A 72 -0.69 -12.83 3.67
CA TRP A 72 -1.26 -13.14 2.35
C TRP A 72 -1.42 -14.64 2.11
N PRO A 73 -2.46 -15.05 1.34
CA PRO A 73 -2.55 -16.41 0.83
C PRO A 73 -1.29 -16.80 0.06
N LYS A 74 -0.82 -18.03 0.27
CA LYS A 74 0.42 -18.55 -0.32
C LYS A 74 0.44 -18.44 -1.84
N GLU A 75 -0.72 -18.55 -2.49
CA GLU A 75 -0.83 -18.49 -3.95
C GLU A 75 -0.76 -17.06 -4.50
N LEU A 76 -1.06 -16.04 -3.69
CA LEU A 76 -1.06 -14.64 -4.12
C LEU A 76 0.28 -13.94 -3.90
N SER A 77 0.99 -14.32 -2.83
CA SER A 77 2.26 -13.69 -2.46
C SER A 77 3.29 -13.63 -3.61
N PRO A 78 3.49 -14.68 -4.43
CA PRO A 78 4.38 -14.61 -5.59
C PRO A 78 3.88 -13.65 -6.69
N LEU A 79 2.57 -13.48 -6.83
CA LEU A 79 1.98 -12.60 -7.83
C LEU A 79 2.23 -11.13 -7.50
N ILE A 80 2.27 -10.76 -6.23
CA ILE A 80 2.57 -9.37 -5.81
C ILE A 80 3.92 -8.89 -6.34
N ASN A 81 4.91 -9.78 -6.43
CA ASN A 81 6.25 -9.45 -6.89
C ASN A 81 6.40 -9.47 -8.42
N THR A 82 5.41 -9.95 -9.17
CA THR A 82 5.52 -10.15 -10.62
C THR A 82 4.49 -9.38 -11.44
N LEU A 83 3.33 -9.08 -10.86
CA LEU A 83 2.26 -8.33 -11.52
C LEU A 83 2.48 -6.83 -11.42
N HIS A 84 1.91 -6.12 -12.38
CA HIS A 84 1.69 -4.68 -12.38
C HIS A 84 0.19 -4.37 -12.30
N CYS A 85 -0.16 -3.12 -12.01
CA CYS A 85 -1.54 -2.70 -11.92
C CYS A 85 -2.28 -2.81 -13.26
N GLY A 86 -1.57 -2.73 -14.39
CA GLY A 86 -2.13 -3.05 -15.71
C GLY A 86 -2.58 -4.52 -15.84
N ASP A 87 -1.86 -5.45 -15.22
CA ASP A 87 -2.25 -6.87 -15.18
C ASP A 87 -3.53 -7.06 -14.35
N LEU A 88 -3.71 -6.31 -13.27
CA LEU A 88 -4.96 -6.31 -12.48
C LEU A 88 -6.15 -5.86 -13.33
N LEU A 89 -5.97 -4.77 -14.09
CA LEU A 89 -7.01 -4.33 -15.02
C LEU A 89 -7.34 -5.41 -16.05
N TRP A 90 -6.33 -6.11 -16.58
CA TRP A 90 -6.55 -7.23 -17.50
C TRP A 90 -7.30 -8.38 -16.82
N ILE A 91 -6.94 -8.76 -15.59
CA ILE A 91 -7.62 -9.81 -14.81
C ILE A 91 -9.10 -9.47 -14.61
N ALA A 92 -9.40 -8.21 -14.25
CA ALA A 92 -10.78 -7.74 -14.06
C ALA A 92 -11.63 -7.84 -15.34
N GLN A 93 -11.01 -7.72 -16.51
CA GLN A 93 -11.70 -7.76 -17.80
C GLN A 93 -11.94 -9.18 -18.33
N GLN A 94 -11.45 -10.22 -17.67
CA GLN A 94 -11.67 -11.59 -18.09
C GLN A 94 -13.09 -12.05 -17.78
N LYS A 95 -13.73 -12.71 -18.75
CA LYS A 95 -15.09 -13.25 -18.60
C LYS A 95 -15.14 -14.43 -17.64
N GLU A 96 -14.12 -15.29 -17.71
CA GLU A 96 -14.03 -16.49 -16.88
C GLU A 96 -13.17 -16.22 -15.64
N PRO A 97 -13.52 -16.80 -14.47
CA PRO A 97 -12.70 -16.73 -13.27
C PRO A 97 -11.31 -17.33 -13.50
N LEU A 98 -10.27 -16.59 -13.11
CA LEU A 98 -8.88 -17.03 -13.23
C LEU A 98 -8.35 -17.56 -11.91
N SER A 99 -7.50 -18.57 -11.96
CA SER A 99 -6.69 -19.03 -10.82
C SER A 99 -5.24 -18.56 -10.97
N ALA A 100 -4.49 -18.50 -9.87
CA ALA A 100 -3.08 -18.08 -9.86
C ALA A 100 -2.21 -18.92 -10.81
N ASN A 101 -2.48 -20.22 -10.91
CA ASN A 101 -1.71 -21.17 -11.73
C ASN A 101 -2.10 -21.15 -13.22
N ALA A 102 -3.17 -20.44 -13.58
CA ALA A 102 -3.69 -20.34 -14.94
C ALA A 102 -3.43 -18.96 -15.57
N LEU A 103 -2.61 -18.13 -14.95
CA LEU A 103 -2.22 -16.85 -15.53
C LEU A 103 -1.32 -17.09 -16.76
N PRO A 104 -1.66 -16.49 -17.92
CA PRO A 104 -0.80 -16.58 -19.09
C PRO A 104 0.41 -15.64 -18.92
N ASP A 105 1.38 -15.79 -19.83
CA ASP A 105 2.61 -14.99 -19.83
C ASP A 105 2.31 -13.49 -19.87
N ALA A 106 3.19 -12.71 -19.23
CA ALA A 106 3.04 -11.25 -19.12
C ALA A 106 2.79 -10.55 -20.47
N ALA A 107 3.43 -11.00 -21.55
CA ALA A 107 3.27 -10.42 -22.89
C ALA A 107 1.85 -10.53 -23.47
N THR A 108 1.05 -11.48 -22.97
CA THR A 108 -0.32 -11.73 -23.41
C THR A 108 -1.37 -10.94 -22.62
N ARG A 109 -1.01 -10.43 -21.45
CA ARG A 109 -1.91 -9.71 -20.54
C ARG A 109 -2.02 -8.24 -20.96
N GLN A 110 -2.74 -8.01 -22.04
CA GLN A 110 -2.96 -6.67 -22.59
C GLN A 110 -4.35 -6.14 -22.18
N PRO A 111 -4.46 -5.28 -21.16
CA PRO A 111 -5.74 -4.73 -20.76
C PRO A 111 -6.33 -3.87 -21.90
N LYS A 112 -7.63 -3.98 -22.10
CA LYS A 112 -8.37 -3.01 -22.93
C LYS A 112 -8.26 -1.64 -22.28
N ALA A 113 -8.09 -0.62 -23.12
CA ALA A 113 -8.04 0.77 -22.68
C ALA A 113 -9.29 1.11 -21.85
N ALA A 114 -9.05 1.75 -20.71
CA ALA A 114 -10.07 2.34 -19.86
C ALA A 114 -9.66 3.79 -19.56
N THR A 115 -10.64 4.68 -19.46
CA THR A 115 -10.37 6.09 -19.14
C THR A 115 -9.64 6.19 -17.80
N GLY A 116 -8.51 6.90 -17.75
CA GLY A 116 -7.72 7.05 -16.52
C GLY A 116 -6.75 5.88 -16.23
N ALA A 117 -6.66 4.89 -17.12
CA ALA A 117 -5.75 3.75 -16.98
C ALA A 117 -4.30 4.04 -17.41
N GLU A 118 -4.01 5.26 -17.89
CA GLU A 118 -2.69 5.64 -18.37
C GLU A 118 -1.64 5.43 -17.26
N GLY A 119 -0.54 4.75 -17.57
CA GLY A 119 0.54 4.48 -16.61
C GLY A 119 0.25 3.38 -15.58
N LEU A 120 -0.91 2.70 -15.60
CA LEU A 120 -1.16 1.56 -14.71
C LEU A 120 -0.13 0.44 -14.87
N GLN A 121 0.36 0.23 -16.10
CA GLN A 121 1.38 -0.79 -16.36
C GLN A 121 2.74 -0.47 -15.70
N ASP A 122 3.02 0.80 -15.43
CA ASP A 122 4.28 1.24 -14.81
C ASP A 122 4.26 1.10 -13.29
N ILE A 123 3.09 0.81 -12.70
CA ILE A 123 2.92 0.65 -11.26
C ILE A 123 2.97 -0.83 -10.93
N SER A 124 4.07 -1.28 -10.32
CA SER A 124 4.15 -2.65 -9.80
C SER A 124 3.04 -2.92 -8.78
N LEU A 125 2.56 -4.15 -8.71
CA LEU A 125 1.56 -4.53 -7.70
C LEU A 125 2.15 -4.43 -6.29
N LEU A 126 3.46 -4.66 -6.13
CA LEU A 126 4.17 -4.41 -4.89
C LEU A 126 4.04 -2.95 -4.45
N THR A 127 4.18 -1.98 -5.36
CA THR A 127 3.96 -0.55 -5.05
C THR A 127 2.55 -0.29 -4.51
N LEU A 128 1.52 -0.83 -5.17
CA LEU A 128 0.13 -0.71 -4.70
C LEU A 128 -0.05 -1.31 -3.30
N VAL A 129 0.51 -2.50 -3.06
CA VAL A 129 0.45 -3.14 -1.74
C VAL A 129 1.22 -2.34 -0.70
N THR A 130 2.40 -1.81 -1.03
CA THR A 130 3.14 -0.91 -0.14
C THR A 130 2.34 0.33 0.21
N ASP A 131 1.72 1.00 -0.78
CA ASP A 131 0.86 2.16 -0.57
C ASP A 131 -0.34 1.81 0.33
N TRP A 132 -0.92 0.60 0.18
CA TRP A 132 -1.95 0.09 1.09
C TRP A 132 -1.44 -0.02 2.54
N TYR A 133 -0.26 -0.61 2.77
CA TYR A 133 0.33 -0.68 4.12
C TYR A 133 0.71 0.70 4.66
N CYS A 134 1.14 1.64 3.81
CA CYS A 134 1.39 3.03 4.19
C CYS A 134 0.10 3.69 4.70
N LEU A 135 -1.01 3.55 3.98
CA LEU A 135 -2.31 4.07 4.41
C LEU A 135 -2.81 3.41 5.68
N ARG A 136 -2.67 2.08 5.80
CA ARG A 136 -3.07 1.32 6.99
C ARG A 136 -2.32 1.76 8.25
N ASN A 137 -1.03 2.07 8.13
CA ASN A 137 -0.19 2.39 9.29
C ASN A 137 -0.08 3.90 9.54
N GLY A 138 -0.17 4.72 8.50
CA GLY A 138 0.07 6.16 8.53
C GLY A 138 -1.16 7.03 8.32
N SER A 139 -2.31 6.45 7.97
CA SER A 139 -3.54 7.19 7.63
C SER A 139 -3.22 8.31 6.62
N ASP A 140 -3.67 9.53 6.88
CA ASP A 140 -3.50 10.69 6.02
C ASP A 140 -2.06 11.20 5.89
N LEU A 141 -1.12 10.73 6.73
CA LEU A 141 0.31 11.00 6.51
C LEU A 141 0.84 10.35 5.23
N ALA A 142 0.26 9.21 4.83
CA ALA A 142 0.69 8.50 3.63
C ALA A 142 0.47 9.29 2.34
N TRP A 143 -0.44 10.27 2.34
CA TRP A 143 -0.71 11.14 1.19
C TRP A 143 0.48 12.01 0.78
N GLN A 144 1.49 12.16 1.64
CA GLN A 144 2.74 12.83 1.30
C GLN A 144 3.54 12.05 0.25
N ASP A 145 3.40 10.72 0.19
CA ASP A 145 4.18 9.83 -0.67
C ASP A 145 3.36 9.17 -1.79
N ILE A 146 2.02 9.25 -1.71
CA ILE A 146 1.10 8.67 -2.70
C ILE A 146 0.54 9.81 -3.56
N PRO A 147 1.06 10.02 -4.79
CA PRO A 147 0.61 11.12 -5.63
C PRO A 147 -0.88 10.99 -5.97
N ALA A 148 -1.60 12.11 -6.07
CA ALA A 148 -3.01 12.13 -6.43
C ALA A 148 -3.30 11.44 -7.78
N ALA A 149 -2.36 11.48 -8.73
CA ALA A 149 -2.45 10.74 -9.98
C ALA A 149 -2.50 9.22 -9.76
N ARG A 150 -1.70 8.70 -8.81
CA ARG A 150 -1.69 7.28 -8.42
C ARG A 150 -2.98 6.85 -7.76
N VAL A 151 -3.56 7.70 -6.92
CA VAL A 151 -4.88 7.46 -6.33
C VAL A 151 -5.96 7.37 -7.42
N LYS A 152 -5.92 8.23 -8.45
CA LYS A 152 -6.84 8.13 -9.60
C LYS A 152 -6.71 6.81 -10.34
N GLN A 153 -5.47 6.36 -10.58
CA GLN A 153 -5.20 5.05 -11.21
C GLN A 153 -5.74 3.89 -10.35
N TYR A 154 -5.61 3.95 -9.02
CA TYR A 154 -6.23 2.95 -8.13
C TYR A 154 -7.76 2.98 -8.18
N ARG A 155 -8.38 4.15 -8.34
CA ARG A 155 -9.83 4.25 -8.52
C ARG A 155 -10.32 3.57 -9.80
N VAL A 156 -9.55 3.60 -10.88
CA VAL A 156 -9.87 2.82 -12.10
C VAL A 156 -9.91 1.32 -11.82
N LEU A 157 -8.96 0.80 -11.02
CA LEU A 157 -9.01 -0.61 -10.60
C LEU A 157 -10.21 -0.90 -9.71
N LEU A 158 -10.55 0.00 -8.77
CA LEU A 158 -11.72 -0.16 -7.91
C LEU A 158 -13.01 -0.29 -8.70
N GLU A 159 -13.18 0.55 -9.71
CA GLU A 159 -14.32 0.49 -10.62
C GLU A 159 -14.33 -0.83 -11.40
N ALA A 160 -13.18 -1.23 -11.97
CA ALA A 160 -13.05 -2.46 -12.76
C ALA A 160 -13.36 -3.74 -11.95
N TYR A 161 -13.12 -3.72 -10.63
CA TYR A 161 -13.38 -4.85 -9.73
C TYR A 161 -14.75 -4.78 -9.03
N THR A 162 -15.62 -3.86 -9.42
CA THR A 162 -17.01 -3.84 -8.93
C THR A 162 -17.75 -5.07 -9.48
N PRO A 163 -18.14 -6.04 -8.62
CA PRO A 163 -18.66 -7.31 -9.11
C PRO A 163 -19.97 -7.12 -9.86
N THR A 164 -20.05 -7.60 -11.11
CA THR A 164 -21.31 -7.66 -11.88
C THR A 164 -21.98 -9.04 -11.78
N ALA A 165 -21.28 -10.02 -11.20
CA ALA A 165 -21.76 -11.39 -11.00
C ALA A 165 -21.07 -12.01 -9.77
N THR A 166 -21.62 -13.12 -9.28
CA THR A 166 -21.01 -13.91 -8.19
C THR A 166 -19.75 -14.59 -8.69
N LEU A 167 -18.61 -14.32 -8.04
CA LEU A 167 -17.31 -14.89 -8.38
C LEU A 167 -16.91 -15.99 -7.39
N PRO A 168 -16.23 -17.06 -7.83
CA PRO A 168 -15.66 -18.06 -6.93
C PRO A 168 -14.64 -17.43 -5.97
N PRO A 169 -14.65 -17.77 -4.66
CA PRO A 169 -13.75 -17.19 -3.66
C PRO A 169 -12.25 -17.41 -3.92
N ASP A 170 -11.91 -18.45 -4.67
CA ASP A 170 -10.55 -18.79 -5.07
C ASP A 170 -10.07 -18.08 -6.34
N SER A 171 -10.98 -17.43 -7.07
CA SER A 171 -10.62 -16.66 -8.26
C SER A 171 -9.79 -15.42 -7.92
N LEU A 172 -8.85 -15.08 -8.81
CA LEU A 172 -8.04 -13.88 -8.70
C LEU A 172 -8.91 -12.62 -8.71
N GLN A 173 -9.97 -12.61 -9.52
CA GLN A 173 -10.93 -11.51 -9.56
C GLN A 173 -11.53 -11.26 -8.17
N TYR A 174 -12.02 -12.31 -7.50
CA TYR A 174 -12.59 -12.18 -6.17
C TYR A 174 -11.55 -11.73 -5.14
N ARG A 175 -10.38 -12.38 -5.10
CA ARG A 175 -9.37 -12.10 -4.07
C ARG A 175 -8.75 -10.70 -4.21
N PHE A 176 -8.40 -10.29 -5.43
CA PHE A 176 -7.93 -8.91 -5.66
C PHE A 176 -9.05 -7.89 -5.48
N GLY A 177 -10.30 -8.24 -5.82
CA GLY A 177 -11.46 -7.40 -5.52
C GLY A 177 -11.64 -7.14 -4.03
N LEU A 178 -11.46 -8.15 -3.18
CA LEU A 178 -11.47 -7.99 -1.72
C LEU A 178 -10.33 -7.09 -1.23
N MET A 179 -9.11 -7.33 -1.70
CA MET A 179 -7.95 -6.48 -1.37
C MET A 179 -8.20 -5.02 -1.76
N LEU A 180 -8.65 -4.78 -2.98
CA LEU A 180 -8.96 -3.44 -3.48
C LEU A 180 -10.09 -2.79 -2.67
N LYS A 181 -11.13 -3.54 -2.31
CA LYS A 181 -12.21 -3.04 -1.43
C LYS A 181 -11.67 -2.58 -0.07
N ILE A 182 -10.73 -3.33 0.51
CA ILE A 182 -10.08 -2.93 1.77
C ILE A 182 -9.25 -1.66 1.56
N LEU A 183 -8.45 -1.60 0.49
CA LEU A 183 -7.70 -0.40 0.11
C LEU A 183 -8.62 0.82 -0.05
N ALA A 184 -9.79 0.66 -0.69
CA ALA A 184 -10.77 1.74 -0.80
C ALA A 184 -11.27 2.25 0.56
N GLY A 185 -11.41 1.36 1.55
CA GLY A 185 -11.71 1.75 2.92
C GLY A 185 -10.68 2.76 3.43
N TYR A 186 -9.39 2.45 3.30
CA TYR A 186 -8.31 3.35 3.71
C TYR A 186 -8.18 4.62 2.86
N ILE A 187 -8.44 4.54 1.55
CA ILE A 187 -8.39 5.72 0.66
C ILE A 187 -9.48 6.74 1.02
N ASN A 188 -10.63 6.27 1.49
CA ASN A 188 -11.76 7.14 1.83
C ASN A 188 -11.93 7.32 3.35
N ASP A 189 -10.94 6.90 4.15
CA ASP A 189 -10.97 7.03 5.60
C ASP A 189 -10.81 8.49 6.04
N GLU A 190 -11.28 8.82 7.24
CA GLU A 190 -11.11 10.16 7.78
C GLU A 190 -9.66 10.41 8.20
N PRO A 191 -9.16 11.67 8.10
CA PRO A 191 -7.84 12.02 8.60
C PRO A 191 -7.68 11.65 10.08
N ALA A 192 -6.59 10.97 10.43
CA ALA A 192 -6.29 10.56 11.81
C ALA A 192 -5.01 11.21 12.35
N THR A 193 -4.40 12.12 11.58
CA THR A 193 -3.21 12.87 11.99
C THR A 193 -3.53 13.82 13.12
N ARG A 194 -4.66 14.54 13.04
CA ARG A 194 -5.07 15.53 14.03
C ARG A 194 -6.57 15.40 14.34
N PHE A 195 -6.90 15.15 15.60
CA PHE A 195 -8.29 15.05 16.04
C PHE A 195 -8.43 15.37 17.52
N VAL A 196 -9.66 15.67 17.92
CA VAL A 196 -10.05 15.99 19.29
C VAL A 196 -10.98 14.90 19.81
N VAL A 197 -10.79 14.52 21.08
CA VAL A 197 -11.67 13.62 21.82
C VAL A 197 -12.27 14.39 22.99
N ASP A 198 -13.59 14.46 23.08
CA ASP A 198 -14.25 15.08 24.24
C ASP A 198 -14.32 14.13 25.45
N MET A 199 -14.71 14.65 26.62
CA MET A 199 -14.83 13.83 27.85
C MET A 199 -15.97 12.80 27.80
N GLN A 200 -16.82 12.83 26.78
CA GLN A 200 -17.89 11.85 26.53
C GLN A 200 -17.44 10.75 25.54
N GLY A 201 -16.22 10.88 24.98
CA GLY A 201 -15.64 9.95 24.02
C GLY A 201 -16.06 10.20 22.57
N ASN A 202 -16.65 11.36 22.27
CA ASN A 202 -16.97 11.73 20.88
C ASN A 202 -15.71 12.24 20.17
N PHE A 203 -15.64 11.96 18.87
CA PHE A 203 -14.52 12.34 18.00
C PHE A 203 -14.89 13.53 17.13
N VAL A 204 -14.01 14.51 17.07
CA VAL A 204 -14.08 15.61 16.10
C VAL A 204 -12.72 15.70 15.40
N THR A 205 -12.70 15.38 14.11
CA THR A 205 -11.55 15.59 13.24
C THR A 205 -11.41 17.10 12.98
N VAL A 206 -10.20 17.66 13.16
CA VAL A 206 -9.94 19.11 13.11
C VAL A 206 -9.06 19.48 11.94
#